data_AF-A0A3D4FZ15-F1
#
_entry.id   AF-A0A3D4FZ15-F1
#
_cell.length_a   1.000
_cell.length_b   1.000
_cell.length_c   1.000
_cell.angle_alpha   90.00
_cell.angle_beta   90.00
_cell.angle_gamma   90.00
#
_symmetry.space_group_name_H-M   'P 1'
#
loop_
_entity.id
_entity.type
_entity.pdbx_description
1 polymer ?
#
loop_
_entity_poly.entity_id
_entity_poly.type
_entity_poly.pdbx_seq_one_letter_code
_entity_poly.pdbx_strand_id
1 'polypeptide(L)' 'KRCTYAGAVGHFGWGGMSMDTAITIRTVAVTGGRAYVQAGAGIVLDSDPPTEYEESLTKARALLRAAAMVGN' A
#
# COMPACT_ATOMS: atom_id res chain seq x y z
N LYS A 1 -14.06 3.08 4.10
CA LYS A 1 -12.92 3.92 4.56
C LYS A 1 -11.63 3.34 3.99
N ARG A 2 -10.56 4.14 3.80
CA ARG A 2 -9.25 3.64 3.29
C ARG A 2 -8.40 2.94 4.36
N CYS A 3 -8.84 2.94 5.61
CA CYS A 3 -8.13 2.34 6.75
C CYS A 3 -6.69 2.84 6.80
N THR A 4 -5.70 1.95 6.78
CA THR A 4 -4.29 2.35 6.81
C THR A 4 -3.80 2.90 5.48
N TYR A 5 -4.39 2.58 4.32
CA TYR A 5 -3.87 2.97 3.01
C TYR A 5 -3.79 4.49 2.82
N ALA A 6 -2.61 4.98 2.39
CA ALA A 6 -2.25 6.39 2.26
C ALA A 6 -2.18 7.18 3.60
N GLY A 7 -2.20 6.47 4.73
CA GLY A 7 -1.79 6.99 6.03
C GLY A 7 -0.28 6.95 6.23
N ALA A 8 0.16 6.88 7.48
CA ALA A 8 1.56 6.81 7.86
C ALA A 8 1.82 5.71 8.90
N VAL A 9 2.98 5.06 8.79
CA VAL A 9 3.51 4.12 9.79
C VAL A 9 4.94 4.51 10.09
N GLY A 10 5.33 4.48 11.36
CA GLY A 10 6.63 4.96 11.78
C GLY A 10 6.77 5.04 13.28
N HIS A 11 7.75 5.81 13.75
CA HIS A 11 8.04 5.98 15.16
C HIS A 11 8.35 7.44 15.51
N PHE A 12 8.18 7.75 16.79
CA PHE A 12 8.62 8.98 17.41
C PHE A 12 9.70 8.65 18.44
N GLY A 13 10.82 9.38 18.40
CA GLY A 13 11.86 9.32 19.41
C GLY A 13 11.39 9.89 20.74
N TRP A 14 12.05 9.48 21.81
CA TRP A 14 11.77 9.96 23.17
C TRP A 14 11.74 11.50 23.23
N GLY A 15 10.75 12.06 23.92
CA GLY A 15 10.58 13.52 24.03
C GLY A 15 10.25 14.22 22.71
N GLY A 16 9.94 13.49 21.62
CA GLY A 16 9.59 14.06 20.32
C GLY A 16 10.79 14.60 19.53
N MET A 17 12.01 14.27 19.93
CA MET A 17 13.23 14.81 19.32
C MET A 17 13.52 14.26 17.91
N SER A 18 12.92 13.12 17.56
CA SER A 18 13.01 12.54 16.23
C SER A 18 11.68 11.92 15.82
N MET A 19 11.42 11.88 14.52
CA MET A 19 10.29 11.19 13.94
C MET A 19 10.74 10.64 12.59
N ASP A 20 10.40 9.38 12.32
CA ASP A 20 10.51 8.80 11.00
C ASP A 20 9.22 8.05 10.67
N THR A 21 8.66 8.34 9.49
CA THR A 21 7.40 7.77 9.03
C THR A 21 7.45 7.49 7.54
N ALA A 22 6.87 6.35 7.15
CA ALA A 22 6.63 5.99 5.77
C ALA A 22 5.13 6.06 5.45
N ILE A 23 4.83 6.45 4.22
CA ILE A 23 3.47 6.36 3.68
C ILE A 23 3.11 4.88 3.54
N THR A 24 1.93 4.49 4.01
CA THR A 24 1.38 3.13 3.95
C THR A 24 0.87 2.76 2.55
N ILE A 25 1.77 2.79 1.58
CA ILE A 25 1.62 2.19 0.25
C ILE A 25 2.41 0.89 0.21
N ARG A 26 2.16 0.02 -0.78
CA ARG A 26 2.84 -1.28 -0.90
C ARG A 26 2.82 -2.06 0.43
N THR A 27 1.70 -1.98 1.15
CA THR A 27 1.48 -2.62 2.45
C THR A 27 0.34 -3.64 2.35
N VAL A 28 0.45 -4.75 3.09
CA VAL A 28 -0.62 -5.75 3.25
C VAL A 28 -1.21 -5.61 4.65
N ALA A 29 -2.52 -5.35 4.75
CA ALA A 29 -3.23 -5.34 6.02
C ALA A 29 -3.90 -6.70 6.24
N VAL A 30 -3.65 -7.36 7.37
CA VAL A 30 -4.24 -8.67 7.69
C VAL A 30 -5.17 -8.53 8.89
N THR A 31 -6.44 -8.92 8.72
CA THR A 31 -7.43 -8.92 9.80
C THR A 31 -8.49 -9.98 9.55
N GLY A 32 -8.97 -10.64 10.61
CA GLY A 32 -10.02 -11.66 10.51
C GLY A 32 -9.69 -12.81 9.53
N GLY A 33 -8.42 -13.22 9.46
CA GLY A 33 -7.98 -14.28 8.54
C GLY A 33 -7.94 -13.88 7.06
N ARG A 34 -8.08 -12.59 6.74
CA ARG A 34 -8.04 -12.08 5.35
C ARG A 34 -6.91 -11.07 5.18
N ALA A 35 -6.22 -11.15 4.05
CA ALA A 35 -5.23 -10.19 3.62
C ALA A 35 -5.83 -9.17 2.63
N TYR A 36 -5.58 -7.90 2.86
CA TYR A 36 -6.08 -6.78 2.06
C TYR A 36 -4.90 -6.02 1.46
N VAL A 37 -4.93 -5.83 0.14
CA VAL A 37 -3.96 -5.04 -0.62
C VAL A 37 -4.69 -3.91 -1.32
N GLN A 38 -4.22 -2.68 -1.09
CA GLN A 38 -4.74 -1.50 -1.78
C GLN A 38 -3.63 -0.85 -2.60
N ALA A 39 -3.99 -0.45 -3.81
CA ALA A 39 -3.13 0.26 -4.75
C ALA A 39 -3.98 1.25 -5.55
N GLY A 40 -3.32 2.20 -6.19
CA GLY A 40 -3.93 3.17 -7.07
C GLY A 40 -2.87 3.80 -7.97
N ALA A 41 -3.33 4.72 -8.82
CA ALA A 41 -2.49 5.46 -9.74
C ALA A 41 -2.76 6.97 -9.64
N GLY A 42 -1.83 7.76 -10.14
CA GLY A 42 -1.90 9.22 -10.10
C GLY A 42 -2.55 9.72 -11.37
N ILE A 43 -3.79 10.20 -11.29
CA ILE A 43 -4.52 10.67 -12.46
C ILE A 43 -4.11 12.11 -12.81
N VAL A 44 -3.66 12.30 -14.04
CA VAL A 44 -3.32 13.58 -14.66
C VAL A 44 -4.24 13.86 -15.86
N LEU A 45 -4.10 15.02 -16.50
CA LEU A 45 -5.00 15.45 -17.58
C LEU A 45 -4.99 14.49 -18.80
N ASP A 46 -3.83 13.91 -19.08
CA ASP A 46 -3.53 13.03 -20.20
C ASP A 46 -3.56 11.54 -19.83
N SER A 47 -4.00 11.20 -18.61
CA SER A 47 -4.11 9.81 -18.16
C SER A 47 -5.10 9.01 -19.02
N ASP A 48 -4.68 7.81 -19.40
CA ASP A 48 -5.50 6.81 -20.07
C ASP A 48 -6.08 5.80 -19.05
N PRO A 49 -7.41 5.72 -18.86
CA PRO A 49 -7.99 4.90 -17.79
C PRO A 49 -7.58 3.42 -17.80
N PRO A 50 -7.50 2.72 -18.95
CA PRO A 50 -6.94 1.37 -19.02
C PRO A 50 -5.51 1.27 -18.47
N THR A 51 -4.62 2.18 -18.89
CA THR A 51 -3.21 2.19 -18.46
C THR A 51 -3.07 2.39 -16.96
N GLU A 52 -3.81 3.34 -16.38
CA GLU A 52 -3.79 3.63 -14.93
C GLU A 52 -4.32 2.46 -14.08
N TYR A 53 -5.30 1.74 -14.62
CA TYR A 53 -5.82 0.52 -14.00
C TYR A 53 -4.76 -0.59 -14.00
N GLU A 54 -4.07 -0.81 -15.12
CA GLU A 54 -2.97 -1.77 -15.21
C GLU A 54 -1.80 -1.42 -14.28
N GLU A 55 -1.47 -0.14 -14.13
CA GLU A 55 -0.48 0.34 -13.16
C GLU A 55 -0.89 -0.03 -11.73
N SER A 56 -2.15 0.23 -11.36
CA SER A 56 -2.69 -0.09 -10.04
C SER A 56 -2.61 -1.59 -9.74
N LEU A 57 -2.96 -2.44 -10.72
CA LEU A 57 -2.82 -3.89 -10.62
C LEU A 57 -1.37 -4.32 -10.49
N THR A 58 -0.47 -3.74 -11.28
CA THR A 58 0.97 -4.04 -11.24
C THR A 58 1.58 -3.68 -9.89
N LYS A 59 1.14 -2.56 -9.28
CA LYS A 59 1.56 -2.16 -7.93
C LYS A 59 1.11 -3.18 -6.86
N ALA A 60 -0.11 -3.68 -6.96
CA ALA A 60 -0.64 -4.70 -6.04
C ALA A 60 -0.01 -6.09 -6.26
N ARG A 61 0.28 -6.47 -7.51
CA ARG A 61 0.74 -7.81 -7.91
C ARG A 61 2.01 -8.26 -7.16
N ALA A 62 2.94 -7.35 -6.91
CA ALA A 62 4.17 -7.67 -6.18
C ALA A 62 3.88 -8.23 -4.78
N LEU A 63 2.94 -7.61 -4.06
CA LEU A 63 2.55 -8.05 -2.72
C LEU A 63 1.73 -9.34 -2.73
N LEU A 64 0.83 -9.48 -3.70
CA LEU A 64 0.02 -10.69 -3.84
C LEU A 64 0.90 -11.91 -4.14
N ARG A 65 1.93 -11.75 -4.99
CA ARG A 65 2.93 -12.79 -5.24
C ARG A 65 3.72 -13.14 -3.97
N ALA A 66 4.16 -12.14 -3.21
CA ALA A 66 4.85 -12.36 -1.94
C ALA A 66 3.99 -13.14 -0.95
N ALA A 67 2.70 -12.79 -0.82
CA ALA A 67 1.77 -13.51 0.04
C ALA A 67 1.55 -14.96 -0.42
N ALA A 68 1.45 -15.20 -1.74
CA ALA A 68 1.27 -16.55 -2.28
C ALA A 68 2.49 -17.47 -2.04
N MET A 69 3.71 -16.93 -1.98
CA MET A 69 4.92 -17.72 -1.72
C MET A 69 5.01 -18.23 -0.28
N VAL A 70 4.33 -17.60 0.67
CA VAL A 70 4.39 -17.98 2.11
C VAL A 70 3.37 -19.08 2.45
N GLY A 71 2.38 -19.32 1.58
CA GLY A 71 1.33 -20.32 1.79
C GLY A 71 1.64 -21.74 1.28
N ASN A 72 2.85 -21.99 0.80
CA ASN A 72 3.33 -23.31 0.33
C ASN A 72 4.25 -23.98 1.35
#